data_AF-A0A936M1T9-F1
#
_entry.id   AF-A0A936M1T9-F1
#
_cell.length_a   1.000
_cell.length_b   1.000
_cell.length_c   1.000
_cell.angle_alpha   90.00
_cell.angle_beta   90.00
_cell.angle_gamma   90.00
#
_symmetry.space_group_name_H-M   'P 1'
#
loop_
_entity.id
_entity.type
_entity.pdbx_description
1 polymer ?
#
loop_
_entity_poly.entity_id
_entity_poly.type
_entity_poly.pdbx_seq_one_letter_code
_entity_poly.pdbx_strand_id
1 'polypeptide(L)'
;PDDPGDNLGSGLPSTFHGTHVGGTVGAATNNSAGVAGMDWSCKLMPIRVLGKGGGTLDDIIAGIRFAAGLSNASGAVPPTRADVINMSLGGTGTAAPYEAACNAADAAGVLLVVAAGNDNAATLNYPASYPVCVSVGAVRFDKQRAPYSNFANTIDVVAPGGDTSVDQNGDGDPDGVLSCMAAHQQGTTTLALGYSYSQGTSMACPHVAGIAALVKGKAPGSTNAQIRAAIENNTEAVASGKLVDTFAAVQAAGGNAANPILRAAQTTLALTGAAPTANVALSNVGNTATTLTLVQGQVAITYAQGNNWITSATLAGGAGTGISHTRIDVTANPAGLANGRYQATVTITPQTAGVNAAQILVTLTIGSTGGGSEEVFIVVADATTFANMGQGQTNGAANYAYSVPNVAIGNYLLVAGTDRDNDDFIGDEGELFGIWPSTDSPLILSLTTPGTFTGLNFTLQLQSVQQSVGGGKFTPIRIRR
;
A
#
# COMPACT_ATOMS: atom_id res chain seq x y z
N PRO A 1 -16.35 6.42 24.60
CA PRO A 1 -17.46 5.63 24.00
C PRO A 1 -17.41 4.20 24.54
N ASP A 2 -18.57 3.61 24.77
CA ASP A 2 -18.65 2.24 25.27
C ASP A 2 -18.33 1.26 24.14
N ASP A 3 -17.18 0.60 24.23
CA ASP A 3 -16.81 -0.53 23.37
C ASP A 3 -17.16 -1.83 24.10
N PRO A 4 -18.24 -2.54 23.73
CA PRO A 4 -18.64 -3.77 24.40
C PRO A 4 -17.70 -4.95 24.11
N GLY A 5 -16.72 -4.77 23.23
CA GLY A 5 -15.84 -5.82 22.74
C GLY A 5 -16.49 -6.73 21.69
N ASP A 6 -15.75 -7.77 21.32
CA ASP A 6 -16.01 -8.68 20.20
C ASP A 6 -15.83 -10.17 20.56
N ASN A 7 -15.89 -10.52 21.86
CA ASN A 7 -15.64 -11.89 22.32
C ASN A 7 -16.63 -12.90 21.68
N LEU A 8 -16.07 -13.97 21.07
CA LEU A 8 -16.79 -15.05 20.40
C LEU A 8 -17.38 -16.12 21.35
N GLY A 9 -17.19 -16.02 22.67
CA GLY A 9 -17.68 -16.99 23.64
C GLY A 9 -16.86 -18.28 23.74
N SER A 10 -15.71 -18.36 23.06
CA SER A 10 -14.80 -19.52 23.02
C SER A 10 -13.62 -19.45 23.99
N GLY A 11 -13.66 -18.55 24.99
CA GLY A 11 -12.55 -18.32 25.93
C GLY A 11 -11.48 -17.35 25.43
N LEU A 12 -11.63 -16.79 24.22
CA LEU A 12 -10.78 -15.71 23.72
C LEU A 12 -11.24 -14.35 24.28
N PRO A 13 -10.34 -13.50 24.81
CA PRO A 13 -10.72 -12.18 25.32
C PRO A 13 -11.18 -11.26 24.17
N SER A 14 -12.00 -10.25 24.50
CA SER A 14 -12.30 -9.17 23.55
C SER A 14 -11.04 -8.38 23.21
N THR A 15 -10.95 -7.92 21.96
CA THR A 15 -9.79 -7.19 21.45
C THR A 15 -9.74 -5.74 21.92
N PHE A 16 -10.91 -5.11 22.13
CA PHE A 16 -11.04 -3.66 22.38
C PHE A 16 -10.25 -2.79 21.39
N HIS A 17 -10.15 -3.30 20.15
CA HIS A 17 -9.31 -2.74 19.10
C HIS A 17 -9.64 -1.27 18.80
N GLY A 18 -10.92 -0.93 18.71
CA GLY A 18 -11.37 0.44 18.48
C GLY A 18 -10.99 1.40 19.62
N THR A 19 -10.91 0.90 20.85
CA THR A 19 -10.49 1.68 22.02
C THR A 19 -9.00 2.03 21.95
N HIS A 20 -8.14 1.05 21.61
CA HIS A 20 -6.69 1.26 21.44
C HIS A 20 -6.39 2.23 20.29
N VAL A 21 -7.06 2.03 19.15
CA VAL A 21 -6.98 2.92 17.99
C VAL A 21 -7.43 4.34 18.35
N GLY A 22 -8.58 4.50 18.99
CA GLY A 22 -9.10 5.80 19.41
C GLY A 22 -8.20 6.52 20.42
N GLY A 23 -7.61 5.78 21.36
CA GLY A 23 -6.65 6.31 22.33
C GLY A 23 -5.39 6.88 21.65
N THR A 24 -4.87 6.18 20.64
CA THR A 24 -3.70 6.64 19.88
C THR A 24 -4.00 7.97 19.17
N VAL A 25 -5.20 8.12 18.59
CA VAL A 25 -5.61 9.38 17.95
C VAL A 25 -5.80 10.51 18.95
N GLY A 26 -6.54 10.28 20.04
CA GLY A 26 -7.08 11.38 20.85
C GLY A 26 -7.35 11.02 22.32
N ALA A 27 -6.49 10.22 22.96
CA ALA A 27 -6.56 10.03 24.41
C ALA A 27 -6.48 11.37 25.16
N ALA A 28 -7.24 11.47 26.26
CA ALA A 28 -7.19 12.61 27.15
C ALA A 28 -5.78 12.78 27.70
N THR A 29 -5.16 13.92 27.43
CA THR A 29 -3.75 14.21 27.74
C THR A 29 -3.67 15.38 28.73
N ASN A 30 -2.53 15.53 29.42
CA ASN A 30 -2.32 16.54 30.49
C ASN A 30 -3.28 16.41 31.69
N ASN A 31 -3.71 15.18 31.98
CA ASN A 31 -4.56 14.84 33.12
C ASN A 31 -3.83 14.04 34.22
N SER A 32 -2.50 13.91 34.12
CA SER A 32 -1.65 13.12 35.03
C SER A 32 -1.96 11.61 35.09
N ALA A 33 -2.63 11.06 34.08
CA ALA A 33 -2.99 9.64 34.05
C ALA A 33 -2.72 9.02 32.67
N GLY A 34 -2.14 7.82 32.66
CA GLY A 34 -2.08 6.99 31.47
C GLY A 34 -1.19 7.52 30.35
N VAL A 35 -1.79 7.63 29.16
CA VAL A 35 -1.12 7.89 27.86
C VAL A 35 -1.57 9.22 27.26
N ALA A 36 -0.87 9.65 26.21
CA ALA A 36 -1.27 10.80 25.39
C ALA A 36 -1.82 10.37 24.03
N GLY A 37 -2.73 11.17 23.48
CA GLY A 37 -3.18 11.04 22.09
C GLY A 37 -2.41 11.98 21.17
N MET A 38 -2.34 11.63 19.88
CA MET A 38 -1.69 12.46 18.86
C MET A 38 -2.31 13.87 18.75
N ASP A 39 -3.64 13.96 18.64
CA ASP A 39 -4.41 15.20 18.78
C ASP A 39 -5.41 15.06 19.92
N TRP A 40 -4.97 15.38 21.13
CA TRP A 40 -5.81 15.32 22.33
C TRP A 40 -6.94 16.37 22.37
N SER A 41 -7.01 17.28 21.39
CA SER A 41 -8.08 18.28 21.28
C SER A 41 -9.15 17.88 20.26
N CYS A 42 -8.89 16.86 19.44
CA CYS A 42 -9.86 16.37 18.45
C CYS A 42 -11.09 15.75 19.12
N LYS A 43 -12.14 15.53 18.32
CA LYS A 43 -13.33 14.77 18.72
C LYS A 43 -13.35 13.45 17.97
N LEU A 44 -13.45 12.36 18.71
CA LEU A 44 -13.58 11.03 18.13
C LEU A 44 -15.05 10.74 17.79
N MET A 45 -15.31 10.31 16.56
CA MET A 45 -16.59 9.78 16.11
C MET A 45 -16.50 8.24 16.00
N PRO A 46 -16.85 7.49 17.05
CA PRO A 46 -16.79 6.04 17.03
C PRO A 46 -17.92 5.47 16.16
N ILE A 47 -17.57 4.73 15.12
CA ILE A 47 -18.52 4.07 14.22
C ILE A 47 -18.19 2.57 14.24
N ARG A 48 -19.05 1.79 14.90
CA ARG A 48 -18.82 0.37 15.11
C ARG A 48 -19.28 -0.44 13.90
N VAL A 49 -18.34 -0.76 13.01
CA VAL A 49 -18.56 -1.61 11.83
C VAL A 49 -17.99 -3.03 12.00
N LEU A 50 -17.22 -3.26 13.06
CA LEU A 50 -16.67 -4.57 13.41
C LEU A 50 -17.23 -5.03 14.77
N GLY A 51 -17.48 -6.33 14.86
CA GLY A 51 -17.85 -7.01 16.08
C GLY A 51 -17.40 -8.47 16.04
N LYS A 52 -18.25 -9.35 16.57
CA LYS A 52 -17.97 -10.78 16.63
C LYS A 52 -17.77 -11.36 15.21
N GLY A 53 -16.56 -11.84 14.92
CA GLY A 53 -16.23 -12.44 13.62
C GLY A 53 -15.91 -11.43 12.52
N GLY A 54 -15.66 -10.16 12.87
CA GLY A 54 -15.37 -9.09 11.93
C GLY A 54 -16.59 -8.22 11.63
N GLY A 55 -16.71 -7.76 10.39
CA GLY A 55 -17.81 -6.91 9.92
C GLY A 55 -18.16 -7.19 8.47
N THR A 56 -19.37 -6.82 8.07
CA THR A 56 -19.81 -6.97 6.69
C THR A 56 -19.34 -5.78 5.86
N LEU A 57 -19.18 -6.00 4.56
CA LEU A 57 -18.84 -4.90 3.65
C LEU A 57 -19.93 -3.82 3.62
N ASP A 58 -21.20 -4.21 3.73
CA ASP A 58 -22.34 -3.29 3.75
C ASP A 58 -22.29 -2.37 4.98
N ASP A 59 -21.96 -2.92 6.16
CA ASP A 59 -21.80 -2.12 7.39
C ASP A 59 -20.62 -1.15 7.28
N ILE A 60 -19.49 -1.60 6.71
CA ILE A 60 -18.33 -0.75 6.50
C ILE A 60 -18.66 0.38 5.51
N ILE A 61 -19.30 0.07 4.39
CA ILE A 61 -19.75 1.07 3.40
C ILE A 61 -20.72 2.06 4.04
N ALA A 62 -21.70 1.59 4.81
CA ALA A 62 -22.63 2.46 5.51
C ALA A 62 -21.91 3.35 6.53
N GLY A 63 -20.92 2.81 7.26
CA GLY A 63 -20.10 3.55 8.22
C GLY A 63 -19.25 4.64 7.57
N ILE A 64 -18.59 4.35 6.45
CA ILE A 64 -17.83 5.35 5.67
C ILE A 64 -18.75 6.48 5.22
N ARG A 65 -19.92 6.14 4.67
CA ARG A 65 -20.89 7.13 4.18
C ARG A 65 -21.48 7.94 5.33
N PHE A 66 -21.80 7.31 6.46
CA PHE A 66 -22.25 8.00 7.66
C PHE A 66 -21.19 9.00 8.14
N ALA A 67 -19.94 8.58 8.33
CA ALA A 67 -18.85 9.46 8.74
C ALA A 67 -18.69 10.68 7.82
N ALA A 68 -18.87 10.48 6.52
CA ALA A 68 -18.79 11.53 5.52
C ALA A 68 -20.04 12.41 5.39
N GLY A 69 -21.10 12.17 6.18
CA GLY A 69 -22.36 12.92 6.09
C GLY A 69 -23.18 12.60 4.84
N LEU A 70 -22.99 11.41 4.26
CA LEU A 70 -23.63 10.97 3.02
C LEU A 70 -24.80 10.01 3.31
N SER A 71 -25.78 10.00 2.41
CA SER A 71 -26.90 9.05 2.45
C SER A 71 -26.39 7.61 2.49
N ASN A 72 -26.91 6.81 3.41
CA ASN A 72 -26.49 5.44 3.69
C ASN A 72 -27.68 4.59 4.17
N ALA A 73 -27.45 3.28 4.34
CA ALA A 73 -28.50 2.31 4.65
C ALA A 73 -29.24 2.56 5.98
N SER A 74 -28.62 3.26 6.95
CA SER A 74 -29.29 3.61 8.21
C SER A 74 -30.30 4.74 8.07
N GLY A 75 -30.26 5.51 6.97
CA GLY A 75 -31.06 6.72 6.78
C GLY A 75 -30.64 7.91 7.65
N ALA A 76 -29.63 7.76 8.52
CA ALA A 76 -29.11 8.81 9.38
C ALA A 76 -27.77 9.37 8.88
N VAL A 77 -27.48 10.62 9.21
CA VAL A 77 -26.16 11.26 9.04
C VAL A 77 -25.77 11.96 10.33
N PRO A 78 -24.48 12.09 10.66
CA PRO A 78 -24.04 12.77 11.86
C PRO A 78 -24.32 14.28 11.75
N PRO A 79 -24.48 15.00 12.87
CA PRO A 79 -24.67 16.45 12.88
C PRO A 79 -23.45 17.20 12.33
N THR A 80 -22.27 16.59 12.37
CA THR A 80 -21.03 17.12 11.79
C THR A 80 -20.29 15.95 11.16
N ARG A 81 -19.92 16.05 9.88
CA ARG A 81 -19.11 15.03 9.21
C ARG A 81 -17.70 14.95 9.84
N ALA A 82 -17.06 13.80 9.73
CA ALA A 82 -15.65 13.67 10.08
C ALA A 82 -14.75 14.39 9.06
N ASP A 83 -13.64 14.98 9.51
CA ASP A 83 -12.59 15.48 8.62
C ASP A 83 -11.64 14.35 8.17
N VAL A 84 -11.46 13.34 9.02
CA VAL A 84 -10.57 12.18 8.82
C VAL A 84 -11.30 10.92 9.28
N ILE A 85 -11.24 9.86 8.47
CA ILE A 85 -11.70 8.51 8.84
C ILE A 85 -10.47 7.61 8.96
N ASN A 86 -10.27 7.04 10.14
CA ASN A 86 -9.29 5.98 10.37
C ASN A 86 -9.93 4.61 10.16
N MET A 87 -9.42 3.83 9.21
CA MET A 87 -9.81 2.45 8.94
C MET A 87 -8.64 1.51 9.25
N SER A 88 -8.47 1.20 10.53
CA SER A 88 -7.55 0.16 11.01
C SER A 88 -8.08 -1.26 10.76
N LEU A 89 -8.63 -1.49 9.56
CA LEU A 89 -9.33 -2.71 9.13
C LEU A 89 -8.96 -3.03 7.68
N GLY A 90 -9.25 -4.25 7.24
CA GLY A 90 -9.13 -4.58 5.83
C GLY A 90 -9.31 -6.07 5.54
N GLY A 91 -9.25 -6.42 4.26
CA GLY A 91 -9.27 -7.79 3.79
C GLY A 91 -8.96 -7.89 2.29
N THR A 92 -9.06 -9.09 1.74
CA THR A 92 -8.67 -9.41 0.36
C THR A 92 -9.75 -9.07 -0.69
N GLY A 93 -10.91 -8.55 -0.28
CA GLY A 93 -12.06 -8.31 -1.16
C GLY A 93 -12.02 -6.97 -1.90
N THR A 94 -12.01 -7.00 -3.23
CA THR A 94 -12.33 -5.85 -4.09
C THR A 94 -13.81 -5.82 -4.40
N ALA A 95 -14.50 -4.73 -4.09
CA ALA A 95 -15.88 -4.54 -4.54
C ALA A 95 -16.09 -3.11 -5.05
N ALA A 96 -16.71 -2.96 -6.22
CA ALA A 96 -17.01 -1.65 -6.80
C ALA A 96 -17.82 -0.75 -5.85
N PRO A 97 -18.80 -1.25 -5.06
CA PRO A 97 -19.47 -0.43 -4.04
C PRO A 97 -18.55 0.09 -2.94
N TYR A 98 -17.49 -0.66 -2.59
CA TYR A 98 -16.56 -0.28 -1.54
C TYR A 98 -15.64 0.86 -1.99
N GLU A 99 -15.08 0.73 -3.19
CA GLU A 99 -14.31 1.80 -3.83
C GLU A 99 -15.18 3.05 -4.03
N ALA A 100 -16.42 2.89 -4.49
CA ALA A 100 -17.36 4.00 -4.67
C ALA A 100 -17.68 4.73 -3.36
N ALA A 101 -17.77 4.01 -2.23
CA ALA A 101 -17.96 4.62 -0.92
C ALA A 101 -16.75 5.44 -0.48
N CYS A 102 -15.53 4.91 -0.68
CA CYS A 102 -14.29 5.62 -0.40
C CYS A 102 -14.17 6.88 -1.28
N ASN A 103 -14.40 6.74 -2.60
CA ASN A 103 -14.37 7.88 -3.53
C ASN A 103 -15.41 8.95 -3.17
N ALA A 104 -16.60 8.55 -2.72
CA ALA A 104 -17.63 9.49 -2.30
C ALA A 104 -17.26 10.23 -0.99
N ALA A 105 -16.65 9.54 -0.02
CA ALA A 105 -16.17 10.17 1.21
C ALA A 105 -15.02 11.16 0.94
N ASP A 106 -14.09 10.77 0.07
CA ASP A 106 -13.03 11.65 -0.40
C ASP A 106 -13.58 12.90 -1.11
N ALA A 107 -14.56 12.72 -2.02
CA ALA A 107 -15.22 13.84 -2.70
C ALA A 107 -16.01 14.75 -1.74
N ALA A 108 -16.46 14.23 -0.60
CA ALA A 108 -17.05 15.01 0.49
C ALA A 108 -16.00 15.75 1.36
N GLY A 109 -14.73 15.69 0.98
CA GLY A 109 -13.62 16.37 1.64
C GLY A 109 -13.11 15.66 2.89
N VAL A 110 -13.33 14.34 3.01
CA VAL A 110 -12.87 13.53 4.13
C VAL A 110 -11.58 12.80 3.74
N LEU A 111 -10.56 12.84 4.59
CA LEU A 111 -9.34 12.05 4.37
C LEU A 111 -9.53 10.62 4.89
N LEU A 112 -9.20 9.62 4.08
CA LEU A 112 -9.30 8.20 4.44
C LEU A 112 -7.90 7.67 4.77
N VAL A 113 -7.63 7.36 6.03
CA VAL A 113 -6.36 6.78 6.49
C VAL A 113 -6.58 5.32 6.80
N VAL A 114 -5.83 4.43 6.15
CA VAL A 114 -6.16 2.99 6.11
C VAL A 114 -4.94 2.11 6.35
N ALA A 115 -5.09 1.11 7.20
CA ALA A 115 -4.05 0.14 7.51
C ALA A 115 -3.72 -0.77 6.30
N ALA A 116 -2.43 -0.93 6.01
CA ALA A 116 -1.95 -1.72 4.86
C ALA A 116 -2.25 -3.23 4.95
N GLY A 117 -2.34 -3.80 6.15
CA GLY A 117 -2.52 -5.24 6.40
C GLY A 117 -1.34 -5.87 7.15
N ASN A 118 -1.55 -7.06 7.71
CA ASN A 118 -0.64 -7.68 8.69
C ASN A 118 -0.20 -9.09 8.25
N ASP A 119 -0.11 -9.34 6.95
CA ASP A 119 0.09 -10.65 6.34
C ASP A 119 1.53 -10.85 5.83
N ASN A 120 2.42 -9.88 6.08
CA ASN A 120 3.77 -9.80 5.50
C ASN A 120 3.76 -9.98 3.97
N ALA A 121 2.74 -9.43 3.31
CA ALA A 121 2.53 -9.58 1.88
C ALA A 121 3.00 -8.35 1.09
N ALA A 122 3.47 -8.59 -0.15
CA ALA A 122 3.82 -7.55 -1.13
C ALA A 122 2.59 -6.87 -1.77
N THR A 123 1.43 -6.96 -1.12
CA THR A 123 0.15 -6.42 -1.58
C THR A 123 -0.61 -5.83 -0.40
N LEU A 124 -1.21 -4.66 -0.59
CA LEU A 124 -2.01 -4.02 0.45
C LEU A 124 -3.44 -4.58 0.46
N ASN A 125 -4.04 -4.69 1.64
CA ASN A 125 -5.43 -5.09 1.78
C ASN A 125 -6.37 -3.97 1.31
N TYR A 126 -7.63 -4.30 1.02
CA TYR A 126 -8.66 -3.30 0.76
C TYR A 126 -9.29 -2.84 2.08
N PRO A 127 -9.51 -1.53 2.27
CA PRO A 127 -9.52 -0.48 1.24
C PRO A 127 -8.17 0.24 1.03
N ALA A 128 -7.08 -0.15 1.69
CA ALA A 128 -5.79 0.56 1.60
C ALA A 128 -5.22 0.57 0.16
N SER A 129 -5.53 -0.44 -0.65
CA SER A 129 -5.20 -0.48 -2.08
C SER A 129 -5.98 0.52 -2.96
N TYR A 130 -7.01 1.21 -2.44
CA TYR A 130 -7.75 2.19 -3.23
C TYR A 130 -6.99 3.51 -3.36
N PRO A 131 -6.86 4.10 -4.57
CA PRO A 131 -6.08 5.32 -4.80
C PRO A 131 -6.42 6.53 -3.91
N VAL A 132 -7.69 6.67 -3.51
CA VAL A 132 -8.15 7.79 -2.65
C VAL A 132 -7.77 7.61 -1.17
N CYS A 133 -7.39 6.40 -0.76
CA CYS A 133 -6.96 6.13 0.59
C CYS A 133 -5.47 6.48 0.78
N VAL A 134 -5.12 6.91 1.99
CA VAL A 134 -3.74 6.98 2.47
C VAL A 134 -3.43 5.65 3.15
N SER A 135 -2.65 4.82 2.48
CA SER A 135 -2.21 3.52 2.96
C SER A 135 -1.06 3.66 3.96
N VAL A 136 -1.20 2.99 5.11
CA VAL A 136 -0.25 3.10 6.23
C VAL A 136 0.34 1.75 6.59
N GLY A 137 1.64 1.60 6.36
CA GLY A 137 2.45 0.48 6.84
C GLY A 137 2.98 0.68 8.26
N ALA A 138 3.48 -0.39 8.87
CA ALA A 138 4.01 -0.38 10.23
C ALA A 138 5.54 -0.50 10.25
N VAL A 139 6.18 0.35 11.06
CA VAL A 139 7.59 0.21 11.47
C VAL A 139 7.70 -0.11 12.96
N ARG A 140 8.83 -0.70 13.34
CA ARG A 140 9.25 -0.89 14.73
C ARG A 140 9.98 0.33 15.27
N PHE A 141 10.40 0.24 16.53
CA PHE A 141 11.22 1.24 17.22
C PHE A 141 12.50 1.62 16.44
N ASP A 142 13.16 0.63 15.83
CA ASP A 142 14.38 0.80 15.02
C ASP A 142 14.13 1.30 13.58
N LYS A 143 12.91 1.74 13.27
CA LYS A 143 12.42 2.18 11.95
C LYS A 143 12.46 1.10 10.87
N GLN A 144 12.75 -0.15 11.21
CA GLN A 144 12.60 -1.27 10.27
C GLN A 144 11.13 -1.61 10.09
N ARG A 145 10.78 -2.17 8.93
CA ARG A 145 9.43 -2.70 8.69
C ARG A 145 9.07 -3.68 9.81
N ALA A 146 7.92 -3.51 10.44
CA ALA A 146 7.42 -4.52 11.37
C ALA A 146 7.20 -5.83 10.60
N PRO A 147 7.59 -6.99 11.16
CA PRO A 147 7.68 -8.25 10.42
C PRO A 147 6.35 -8.69 9.78
N TYR A 148 5.22 -8.28 10.36
CA TYR A 148 3.88 -8.57 9.85
C TYR A 148 3.39 -7.56 8.80
N SER A 149 3.97 -6.35 8.69
CA SER A 149 3.37 -5.28 7.87
C SER A 149 3.34 -5.66 6.41
N ASN A 150 2.18 -5.57 5.75
CA ASN A 150 2.12 -5.58 4.30
C ASN A 150 2.91 -4.39 3.73
N PHE A 151 3.43 -4.56 2.53
CA PHE A 151 4.28 -3.59 1.84
C PHE A 151 3.96 -3.58 0.35
N ALA A 152 4.16 -2.44 -0.30
CA ALA A 152 4.04 -2.30 -1.76
C ALA A 152 4.76 -1.02 -2.18
N ASN A 153 5.14 -0.91 -3.45
CA ASN A 153 5.63 0.35 -4.01
C ASN A 153 4.55 1.46 -4.01
N THR A 154 3.28 1.08 -3.92
CA THR A 154 2.11 1.97 -3.82
C THR A 154 1.80 2.40 -2.38
N ILE A 155 2.57 1.97 -1.37
CA ILE A 155 2.34 2.40 0.00
C ILE A 155 2.62 3.91 0.14
N ASP A 156 1.70 4.65 0.75
CA ASP A 156 1.81 6.10 0.82
C ASP A 156 2.83 6.52 1.88
N VAL A 157 2.68 5.99 3.10
CA VAL A 157 3.54 6.25 4.26
C VAL A 157 3.65 5.04 5.19
N VAL A 158 4.63 5.08 6.08
CA VAL A 158 4.73 4.17 7.23
C VAL A 158 4.73 4.97 8.54
N ALA A 159 4.28 4.33 9.62
CA ALA A 159 4.22 4.92 10.95
C ALA A 159 4.48 3.86 12.04
N PRO A 160 4.74 4.26 13.30
CA PRO A 160 5.00 3.32 14.39
C PRO A 160 3.85 2.34 14.59
N GLY A 161 4.11 1.06 14.33
CA GLY A 161 3.15 -0.03 14.54
C GLY A 161 3.63 -1.06 15.56
N GLY A 162 4.92 -1.07 15.89
CA GLY A 162 5.51 -1.86 16.98
C GLY A 162 5.77 -3.33 16.66
N ASP A 163 6.39 -4.03 17.59
CA ASP A 163 6.63 -5.48 17.59
C ASP A 163 6.72 -5.94 19.05
N THR A 164 5.61 -6.47 19.57
CA THR A 164 5.50 -6.95 20.95
C THR A 164 6.28 -8.23 21.25
N SER A 165 6.93 -8.82 20.23
CA SER A 165 7.77 -10.00 20.42
C SER A 165 9.21 -9.69 20.81
N VAL A 166 9.58 -8.40 20.80
CA VAL A 166 10.93 -7.92 21.09
C VAL A 166 10.92 -6.78 22.10
N ASP A 167 12.05 -6.61 22.77
CA ASP A 167 12.41 -5.46 23.61
C ASP A 167 13.82 -5.05 23.15
N GLN A 168 13.89 -4.16 22.17
CA GLN A 168 15.12 -3.73 21.51
C GLN A 168 15.85 -2.66 22.33
N ASN A 169 15.15 -1.97 23.23
CA ASN A 169 15.69 -0.88 24.04
C ASN A 169 16.15 -1.35 25.44
N GLY A 170 15.75 -2.56 25.86
CA GLY A 170 16.12 -3.19 27.12
C GLY A 170 15.44 -2.59 28.35
N ASP A 171 14.29 -1.95 28.19
CA ASP A 171 13.54 -1.32 29.29
C ASP A 171 12.64 -2.30 30.07
N GLY A 172 12.52 -3.54 29.58
CA GLY A 172 11.73 -4.60 30.20
C GLY A 172 10.27 -4.63 29.74
N ASP A 173 9.85 -3.70 28.87
CA ASP A 173 8.55 -3.68 28.22
C ASP A 173 8.66 -4.10 26.74
N PRO A 174 7.61 -4.71 26.16
CA PRO A 174 7.60 -5.04 24.74
C PRO A 174 7.54 -3.79 23.86
N ASP A 175 8.21 -3.79 22.71
CA ASP A 175 8.27 -2.69 21.73
C ASP A 175 6.96 -2.51 20.91
N GLY A 176 5.81 -2.63 21.55
CA GLY A 176 4.51 -2.33 20.96
C GLY A 176 4.15 -0.84 21.00
N VAL A 177 2.98 -0.51 20.46
CA VAL A 177 2.35 0.79 20.65
C VAL A 177 1.46 0.75 21.89
N LEU A 178 1.78 1.57 22.89
CA LEU A 178 0.98 1.71 24.10
C LEU A 178 -0.24 2.63 23.85
N SER A 179 -1.43 2.20 24.27
CA SER A 179 -2.64 3.03 24.23
C SER A 179 -3.68 2.59 25.26
N CYS A 180 -4.78 3.34 25.36
CA CYS A 180 -5.96 2.98 26.13
C CYS A 180 -6.48 1.59 25.75
N MET A 181 -6.83 0.78 26.75
CA MET A 181 -7.33 -0.57 26.56
C MET A 181 -8.45 -0.86 27.57
N ALA A 182 -9.23 -1.90 27.32
CA ALA A 182 -10.12 -2.46 28.31
C ALA A 182 -10.01 -3.99 28.31
N ALA A 183 -10.53 -4.62 29.36
CA ALA A 183 -10.69 -6.05 29.48
C ALA A 183 -12.00 -6.35 30.20
N HIS A 184 -12.66 -7.47 29.91
CA HIS A 184 -13.74 -7.94 30.77
C HIS A 184 -13.14 -8.53 32.04
N GLN A 185 -13.61 -8.12 33.22
CA GLN A 185 -13.25 -8.77 34.48
C GLN A 185 -13.68 -10.24 34.41
N GLN A 186 -12.81 -11.14 34.88
CA GLN A 186 -12.97 -12.58 34.72
C GLN A 186 -14.36 -13.05 35.17
N GLY A 187 -15.11 -13.69 34.27
CA GLY A 187 -16.45 -14.23 34.56
C GLY A 187 -17.58 -13.19 34.62
N THR A 188 -17.34 -11.94 34.22
CA THR A 188 -18.35 -10.87 34.24
C THR A 188 -18.39 -10.10 32.91
N THR A 189 -19.40 -9.24 32.74
CA THR A 189 -19.45 -8.23 31.66
C THR A 189 -18.92 -6.86 32.11
N THR A 190 -18.34 -6.77 33.31
CA THR A 190 -17.80 -5.53 33.87
C THR A 190 -16.44 -5.24 33.24
N LEU A 191 -16.27 -4.02 32.74
CA LEU A 191 -15.02 -3.60 32.11
C LEU A 191 -13.98 -3.17 33.17
N ALA A 192 -12.78 -3.72 33.06
CA ALA A 192 -11.56 -3.19 33.65
C ALA A 192 -10.86 -2.31 32.60
N LEU A 193 -10.77 -1.01 32.87
CA LEU A 193 -10.08 -0.05 32.00
C LEU A 193 -8.58 -0.04 32.34
N GLY A 194 -7.73 0.13 31.32
CA GLY A 194 -6.29 0.16 31.50
C GLY A 194 -5.56 0.61 30.25
N TYR A 195 -4.32 0.15 30.12
CA TYR A 195 -3.42 0.44 29.00
C TYR A 195 -2.73 -0.85 28.60
N SER A 196 -2.44 -1.01 27.32
CA SER A 196 -1.69 -2.17 26.84
C SER A 196 -0.89 -1.81 25.60
N TYR A 197 0.28 -2.44 25.48
CA TYR A 197 1.01 -2.51 24.23
C TYR A 197 0.23 -3.37 23.23
N SER A 198 0.23 -2.97 21.97
CA SER A 198 -0.31 -3.73 20.85
C SER A 198 0.53 -3.49 19.61
N GLN A 199 0.48 -4.41 18.65
CA GLN A 199 1.18 -4.29 17.39
C GLN A 199 0.22 -4.41 16.20
N GLY A 200 0.55 -3.75 15.10
CA GLY A 200 -0.16 -3.89 13.83
C GLY A 200 -0.06 -2.65 12.95
N THR A 201 -0.35 -2.80 11.66
CA THR A 201 -0.68 -1.63 10.80
C THR A 201 -1.92 -0.91 11.33
N SER A 202 -2.77 -1.60 12.10
CA SER A 202 -3.87 -1.02 12.88
C SER A 202 -3.41 -0.01 13.92
N MET A 203 -2.18 -0.10 14.44
CA MET A 203 -1.59 0.82 15.42
C MET A 203 -0.78 1.93 14.73
N ALA A 204 -0.21 1.65 13.55
CA ALA A 204 0.42 2.67 12.70
C ALA A 204 -0.61 3.67 12.12
N CYS A 205 -1.71 3.15 11.59
CA CYS A 205 -2.80 3.93 10.99
C CYS A 205 -3.31 5.11 11.85
N PRO A 206 -3.61 4.96 13.16
CA PRO A 206 -4.08 6.05 14.00
C PRO A 206 -3.04 7.11 14.31
N HIS A 207 -1.73 6.82 14.22
CA HIS A 207 -0.71 7.87 14.27
C HIS A 207 -0.89 8.85 13.11
N VAL A 208 -1.05 8.33 11.88
CA VAL A 208 -1.26 9.15 10.68
C VAL A 208 -2.59 9.89 10.73
N ALA A 209 -3.67 9.26 11.22
CA ALA A 209 -4.94 9.93 11.42
C ALA A 209 -4.86 11.07 12.46
N GLY A 210 -4.08 10.89 13.52
CA GLY A 210 -3.78 11.93 14.50
C GLY A 210 -3.00 13.10 13.90
N ILE A 211 -2.00 12.82 13.06
CA ILE A 211 -1.26 13.87 12.32
C ILE A 211 -2.21 14.64 11.40
N ALA A 212 -3.10 13.95 10.68
CA ALA A 212 -4.11 14.59 9.85
C ALA A 212 -5.02 15.53 10.65
N ALA A 213 -5.44 15.12 11.86
CA ALA A 213 -6.21 15.97 12.77
C ALA A 213 -5.42 17.20 13.23
N LEU A 214 -4.14 17.06 13.60
CA LEU A 214 -3.27 18.19 13.95
C LEU A 214 -3.10 19.19 12.78
N VAL A 215 -2.88 18.69 11.56
CA VAL A 215 -2.79 19.53 10.35
C VAL A 215 -4.08 20.31 10.15
N LYS A 216 -5.24 19.64 10.27
CA LYS A 216 -6.56 20.27 10.16
C LYS A 216 -6.82 21.28 11.29
N GLY A 217 -6.40 20.99 12.52
CA GLY A 217 -6.51 21.90 13.65
C GLY A 217 -5.68 23.17 13.48
N LYS A 218 -4.46 23.05 12.96
CA LYS A 218 -3.59 24.20 12.66
C LYS A 218 -4.08 25.01 11.46
N ALA A 219 -4.65 24.35 10.45
CA ALA A 219 -5.21 25.00 9.26
C ALA A 219 -6.64 24.50 8.97
N PRO A 220 -7.67 25.07 9.64
CA PRO A 220 -9.05 24.60 9.51
C PRO A 220 -9.61 24.65 8.09
N GLY A 221 -9.08 25.52 7.23
CA GLY A 221 -9.45 25.63 5.82
C GLY A 221 -8.85 24.54 4.91
N SER A 222 -7.91 23.71 5.40
CA SER A 222 -7.25 22.71 4.57
C SER A 222 -8.21 21.63 4.07
N THR A 223 -8.08 21.28 2.80
CA THR A 223 -8.80 20.15 2.20
C THR A 223 -8.13 18.83 2.54
N ASN A 224 -8.86 17.72 2.41
CA ASN A 224 -8.28 16.38 2.54
C ASN A 224 -7.04 16.17 1.66
N ALA A 225 -7.03 16.68 0.43
CA ALA A 225 -5.87 16.60 -0.46
C ALA A 225 -4.65 17.42 0.05
N GLN A 226 -4.88 18.60 0.63
CA GLN A 226 -3.81 19.38 1.27
C GLN A 226 -3.27 18.70 2.53
N ILE A 227 -4.15 18.07 3.32
CA ILE A 227 -3.74 17.29 4.50
C ILE A 227 -2.92 16.06 4.06
N ARG A 228 -3.39 15.33 3.05
CA ARG A 228 -2.65 14.20 2.43
C ARG A 228 -1.27 14.64 1.97
N ALA A 229 -1.17 15.77 1.27
CA ALA A 229 0.11 16.30 0.80
C ALA A 229 1.04 16.72 1.95
N ALA A 230 0.49 17.33 3.01
CA ALA A 230 1.26 17.66 4.20
C ALA A 230 1.88 16.40 4.82
N ILE A 231 1.15 15.28 4.84
CA ILE A 231 1.63 13.99 5.35
C ILE A 231 2.66 13.36 4.39
N GLU A 232 2.32 13.17 3.12
CA GLU A 232 3.14 12.38 2.19
C GLU A 232 4.42 13.08 1.73
N ASN A 233 4.46 14.41 1.75
CA ASN A 233 5.63 15.17 1.31
C ASN A 233 6.57 15.55 2.46
N ASN A 234 6.17 15.31 3.70
CA ASN A 234 6.99 15.61 4.89
C ASN A 234 7.25 14.33 5.65
N THR A 235 8.22 13.57 5.15
CA THR A 235 8.55 12.23 5.62
C THR A 235 10.07 12.05 5.70
N GLU A 236 10.50 11.15 6.57
CA GLU A 236 11.84 10.59 6.59
C GLU A 236 11.88 9.35 5.68
N ALA A 237 12.86 9.28 4.78
CA ALA A 237 13.07 8.08 3.98
C ALA A 237 13.64 6.96 4.84
N VAL A 238 12.97 5.79 4.84
CA VAL A 238 13.41 4.57 5.52
C VAL A 238 13.36 3.40 4.54
N ALA A 239 14.05 2.29 4.85
CA ALA A 239 14.12 1.13 3.96
C ALA A 239 12.74 0.58 3.57
N SER A 240 11.75 0.72 4.46
CA SER A 240 10.39 0.22 4.29
C SER A 240 9.40 1.22 3.70
N GLY A 241 9.83 2.43 3.33
CA GLY A 241 8.97 3.46 2.75
C GLY A 241 9.24 4.86 3.31
N LYS A 242 8.17 5.65 3.45
CA LYS A 242 8.22 7.05 3.88
C LYS A 242 7.68 7.16 5.30
N LEU A 243 8.56 7.21 6.29
CA LEU A 243 8.18 7.37 7.69
C LEU A 243 7.64 8.78 7.91
N VAL A 244 6.41 8.90 8.39
CA VAL A 244 5.78 10.22 8.57
C VAL A 244 6.53 11.09 9.59
N ASP A 245 6.81 12.35 9.24
CA ASP A 245 7.33 13.36 10.17
C ASP A 245 6.18 14.26 10.62
N THR A 246 5.70 14.03 11.84
CA THR A 246 4.60 14.78 12.45
C THR A 246 4.87 16.28 12.49
N PHE A 247 6.06 16.70 12.89
CA PHE A 247 6.36 18.11 13.06
C PHE A 247 6.42 18.80 11.70
N ALA A 248 7.13 18.22 10.73
CA ALA A 248 7.23 18.78 9.39
C ALA A 248 5.85 18.82 8.68
N ALA A 249 5.02 17.77 8.82
CA ALA A 249 3.67 17.76 8.28
C ALA A 249 2.78 18.87 8.86
N VAL A 250 2.81 19.07 10.18
CA VAL A 250 2.07 20.16 10.85
C VAL A 250 2.67 21.52 10.47
N GLN A 251 3.98 21.64 10.29
CA GLN A 251 4.60 22.89 9.82
C GLN A 251 4.20 23.27 8.40
N ALA A 252 3.97 22.28 7.53
CA ALA A 252 3.43 22.47 6.19
C ALA A 252 1.90 22.71 6.15
N ALA A 253 1.21 22.57 7.28
CA ALA A 253 -0.24 22.80 7.36
C ALA A 253 -0.63 24.21 6.90
N GLY A 254 -1.70 24.30 6.11
CA GLY A 254 -2.14 25.57 5.55
C GLY A 254 -1.20 26.15 4.49
N GLY A 255 -0.35 25.29 3.89
CA GLY A 255 0.62 25.61 2.85
C GLY A 255 0.15 26.78 1.99
N ASN A 256 1.00 27.83 1.95
CA ASN A 256 0.76 29.14 1.34
C ASN A 256 -0.29 29.10 0.23
N ALA A 257 -1.22 30.07 0.25
CA ALA A 257 -2.30 30.31 -0.71
C ALA A 257 -1.86 30.36 -2.19
N ALA A 258 -1.37 29.25 -2.70
CA ALA A 258 -0.99 29.04 -4.07
C ALA A 258 -2.20 28.47 -4.81
N ASN A 259 -2.29 28.81 -6.09
CA ASN A 259 -3.22 28.23 -7.07
C ASN A 259 -3.30 26.69 -6.96
N PRO A 260 -4.27 26.02 -7.63
CA PRO A 260 -4.37 24.57 -7.60
C PRO A 260 -3.04 23.96 -8.04
N ILE A 261 -2.68 22.82 -7.48
CA ILE A 261 -1.43 22.12 -7.81
C ILE A 261 -1.81 20.71 -8.20
N LEU A 262 -1.63 20.35 -9.47
CA LEU A 262 -1.80 18.97 -9.91
C LEU A 262 -0.60 18.14 -9.43
N ARG A 263 -0.88 17.08 -8.68
CA ARG A 263 0.10 16.09 -8.24
C ARG A 263 -0.23 14.72 -8.80
N ALA A 264 0.80 13.98 -9.22
CA ALA A 264 0.74 12.54 -9.44
C ALA A 264 1.34 11.81 -8.24
N ALA A 265 0.70 10.75 -7.76
CA ALA A 265 1.18 9.97 -6.61
C ALA A 265 2.54 9.31 -6.87
N GLN A 266 2.83 8.99 -8.13
CA GLN A 266 4.11 8.46 -8.60
C GLN A 266 4.54 9.18 -9.88
N THR A 267 5.85 9.45 -10.00
CA THR A 267 6.45 10.09 -11.18
C THR A 267 7.05 9.08 -12.15
N THR A 268 7.01 7.79 -11.81
CA THR A 268 7.46 6.67 -12.65
C THR A 268 6.42 5.55 -12.63
N LEU A 269 6.20 4.90 -13.76
CA LEU A 269 5.25 3.80 -13.92
C LEU A 269 5.90 2.67 -14.73
N ALA A 270 6.03 1.48 -14.14
CA ALA A 270 6.57 0.32 -14.83
C ALA A 270 5.44 -0.57 -15.36
N LEU A 271 5.57 -1.01 -16.62
CA LEU A 271 4.63 -1.90 -17.30
C LEU A 271 5.34 -3.19 -17.75
N THR A 272 4.73 -4.34 -17.48
CA THR A 272 5.29 -5.67 -17.79
C THR A 272 4.21 -6.63 -18.30
N GLY A 273 4.51 -7.45 -19.30
CA GLY A 273 3.59 -8.47 -19.83
C GLY A 273 3.02 -8.13 -21.21
N ALA A 274 2.07 -8.94 -21.69
CA ALA A 274 1.59 -8.93 -23.09
C ALA A 274 0.53 -7.85 -23.43
N ALA A 275 -0.08 -7.22 -22.43
CA ALA A 275 -0.96 -6.04 -22.58
C ALA A 275 -1.11 -5.33 -21.21
N PRO A 276 -0.04 -4.72 -20.67
CA PRO A 276 -0.06 -4.21 -19.32
C PRO A 276 -0.91 -2.94 -19.21
N THR A 277 -1.76 -2.91 -18.18
CA THR A 277 -2.46 -1.71 -17.74
C THR A 277 -2.07 -1.42 -16.30
N ALA A 278 -1.71 -0.17 -16.01
CA ALA A 278 -1.45 0.31 -14.66
C ALA A 278 -2.03 1.72 -14.50
N ASN A 279 -2.17 2.17 -13.25
CA ASN A 279 -2.77 3.46 -12.98
C ASN A 279 -1.92 4.32 -12.04
N VAL A 280 -2.11 5.62 -12.15
CA VAL A 280 -1.46 6.62 -11.28
C VAL A 280 -2.53 7.55 -10.72
N ALA A 281 -2.62 7.62 -9.40
CA ALA A 281 -3.51 8.57 -8.74
C ALA A 281 -3.06 10.01 -9.01
N LEU A 282 -4.03 10.89 -9.27
CA LEU A 282 -3.83 12.32 -9.45
C LEU A 282 -4.64 13.08 -8.39
N SER A 283 -4.09 14.16 -7.84
CA SER A 283 -4.78 14.99 -6.85
C SER A 283 -4.49 16.48 -6.99
N ASN A 284 -5.43 17.32 -6.55
CA ASN A 284 -5.19 18.75 -6.35
C ASN A 284 -4.67 18.99 -4.93
N VAL A 285 -3.38 19.28 -4.80
CA VAL A 285 -2.75 19.58 -3.50
C VAL A 285 -2.61 21.08 -3.21
N GLY A 286 -3.11 21.94 -4.10
CA GLY A 286 -3.13 23.40 -3.95
C GLY A 286 -4.44 23.92 -3.35
N ASN A 287 -4.66 25.24 -3.41
CA ASN A 287 -5.92 25.85 -2.99
C ASN A 287 -7.12 25.35 -3.82
N THR A 288 -8.29 25.25 -3.20
CA THR A 288 -9.57 24.87 -3.84
C THR A 288 -10.49 26.05 -4.17
N ALA A 289 -10.12 27.29 -3.82
CA ALA A 289 -10.85 28.50 -4.22
C ALA A 289 -10.93 28.68 -5.75
N THR A 290 -9.97 28.09 -6.48
CA THR A 290 -9.95 27.98 -7.93
C THR A 290 -10.09 26.53 -8.35
N THR A 291 -10.97 26.28 -9.31
CA THR A 291 -11.32 24.95 -9.80
C THR A 291 -10.17 24.33 -10.62
N LEU A 292 -9.65 23.17 -10.19
CA LEU A 292 -8.77 22.35 -11.03
C LEU A 292 -9.60 21.66 -12.10
N THR A 293 -9.26 21.88 -13.36
CA THR A 293 -9.94 21.33 -14.53
C THR A 293 -8.96 20.48 -15.33
N LEU A 294 -9.31 19.21 -15.49
CA LEU A 294 -8.58 18.25 -16.32
C LEU A 294 -9.45 17.83 -17.49
N VAL A 295 -8.89 17.82 -18.68
CA VAL A 295 -9.58 17.36 -19.89
C VAL A 295 -8.76 16.27 -20.58
N GLN A 296 -9.44 15.24 -21.09
CA GLN A 296 -8.77 14.11 -21.74
C GLN A 296 -7.88 14.56 -22.92
N GLY A 297 -8.27 15.60 -23.64
CA GLY A 297 -7.49 16.17 -24.75
C GLY A 297 -6.18 16.87 -24.35
N GLN A 298 -5.90 17.04 -23.06
CA GLN A 298 -4.66 17.62 -22.54
C GLN A 298 -3.74 16.58 -21.85
N VAL A 299 -4.07 15.29 -22.00
CA VAL A 299 -3.14 14.20 -21.70
C VAL A 299 -2.32 13.93 -22.96
N ALA A 300 -1.03 14.21 -22.90
CA ALA A 300 -0.08 14.01 -23.99
C ALA A 300 0.88 12.87 -23.68
N ILE A 301 1.20 12.06 -24.68
CA ILE A 301 2.22 11.02 -24.58
C ILE A 301 3.40 11.44 -25.45
N THR A 302 4.58 11.55 -24.85
CA THR A 302 5.83 11.83 -25.55
C THR A 302 6.74 10.61 -25.48
N TYR A 303 7.05 10.03 -26.62
CA TYR A 303 7.88 8.82 -26.68
C TYR A 303 9.37 9.19 -26.77
N ALA A 304 10.21 8.50 -25.99
CA ALA A 304 11.66 8.66 -26.10
C ALA A 304 12.22 7.93 -27.34
N GLN A 305 11.55 6.86 -27.75
CA GLN A 305 11.87 6.05 -28.94
C GLN A 305 10.56 5.93 -29.73
N GLY A 306 10.51 6.41 -30.97
CA GLY A 306 9.30 6.76 -31.75
C GLY A 306 8.28 5.66 -32.10
N ASN A 307 8.15 4.63 -31.26
CA ASN A 307 7.15 3.59 -31.34
C ASN A 307 5.97 3.96 -30.42
N ASN A 308 4.75 4.02 -30.96
CA ASN A 308 3.54 4.39 -30.21
C ASN A 308 2.98 3.21 -29.40
N TRP A 309 3.77 2.72 -28.44
CA TRP A 309 3.47 1.49 -27.69
C TRP A 309 2.48 1.67 -26.54
N ILE A 310 2.18 2.92 -26.14
CA ILE A 310 1.07 3.21 -25.22
C ILE A 310 -0.19 3.37 -26.08
N THR A 311 -1.15 2.47 -25.90
CA THR A 311 -2.42 2.51 -26.65
C THR A 311 -3.42 3.49 -26.05
N SER A 312 -3.39 3.67 -24.73
CA SER A 312 -4.25 4.64 -24.06
C SER A 312 -3.63 5.18 -22.78
N ALA A 313 -3.87 6.46 -22.52
CA ALA A 313 -3.62 7.12 -21.24
C ALA A 313 -4.86 7.96 -20.90
N THR A 314 -5.77 7.43 -20.09
CA THR A 314 -7.11 8.01 -19.88
C THR A 314 -7.35 8.41 -18.45
N LEU A 315 -7.95 9.59 -18.26
CA LEU A 315 -8.47 10.01 -16.96
C LEU A 315 -9.67 9.13 -16.60
N ALA A 316 -9.59 8.44 -15.47
CA ALA A 316 -10.69 7.63 -14.97
C ALA A 316 -11.90 8.52 -14.64
N GLY A 317 -13.08 8.13 -15.15
CA GLY A 317 -14.29 8.95 -15.03
C GLY A 317 -14.38 10.11 -16.03
N GLY A 318 -13.38 10.30 -16.89
CA GLY A 318 -13.37 11.31 -17.95
C GLY A 318 -12.83 12.69 -17.52
N ALA A 319 -13.01 13.68 -18.41
CA ALA A 319 -12.70 15.08 -18.14
C ALA A 319 -13.62 15.64 -17.03
N GLY A 320 -13.10 16.53 -16.18
CA GLY A 320 -13.89 17.13 -15.13
C GLY A 320 -13.34 18.44 -14.59
N THR A 321 -14.23 19.20 -13.97
CA THR A 321 -13.96 20.46 -13.28
C THR A 321 -14.10 20.22 -11.77
N GLY A 322 -13.22 20.83 -10.98
CA GLY A 322 -13.25 20.72 -9.52
C GLY A 322 -12.62 19.43 -9.01
N ILE A 323 -11.66 18.89 -9.76
CA ILE A 323 -11.01 17.62 -9.43
C ILE A 323 -10.21 17.79 -8.14
N SER A 324 -10.65 17.10 -7.07
CA SER A 324 -9.86 16.87 -5.86
C SER A 324 -8.94 15.67 -6.04
N HIS A 325 -9.49 14.56 -6.53
CA HIS A 325 -8.78 13.31 -6.85
C HIS A 325 -9.33 12.66 -8.13
N THR A 326 -8.45 12.01 -8.88
CA THR A 326 -8.78 11.12 -10.00
C THR A 326 -7.61 10.15 -10.19
N ARG A 327 -7.55 9.41 -11.29
CA ARG A 327 -6.36 8.67 -11.70
C ARG A 327 -6.23 8.69 -13.21
N ILE A 328 -5.03 8.41 -13.70
CA ILE A 328 -4.77 8.12 -15.10
C ILE A 328 -4.50 6.62 -15.26
N ASP A 329 -5.29 5.98 -16.12
CA ASP A 329 -5.13 4.58 -16.51
C ASP A 329 -4.27 4.55 -17.79
N VAL A 330 -3.11 3.89 -17.73
CA VAL A 330 -2.15 3.77 -18.84
C VAL A 330 -2.11 2.32 -19.30
N THR A 331 -2.43 2.10 -20.57
CA THR A 331 -2.40 0.79 -21.22
C THR A 331 -1.37 0.80 -22.33
N ALA A 332 -0.55 -0.25 -22.39
CA ALA A 332 0.39 -0.46 -23.47
C ALA A 332 0.03 -1.70 -24.31
N ASN A 333 0.42 -1.66 -25.58
CA ASN A 333 0.42 -2.81 -26.46
C ASN A 333 1.86 -3.14 -26.86
N PRO A 334 2.45 -4.21 -26.28
CA PRO A 334 3.79 -4.67 -26.63
C PRO A 334 3.85 -5.42 -27.97
N ALA A 335 2.71 -5.73 -28.60
CA ALA A 335 2.69 -6.55 -29.81
C ALA A 335 3.49 -5.90 -30.95
N GLY A 336 4.40 -6.68 -31.53
CA GLY A 336 5.24 -6.26 -32.66
C GLY A 336 6.45 -5.42 -32.28
N LEU A 337 6.67 -5.13 -31.00
CA LEU A 337 7.89 -4.49 -30.53
C LEU A 337 8.97 -5.55 -30.30
N ALA A 338 10.22 -5.19 -30.60
CA ALA A 338 11.38 -6.04 -30.34
C ALA A 338 11.65 -6.14 -28.83
N ASN A 339 12.50 -7.09 -28.44
CA ASN A 339 12.98 -7.14 -27.07
C ASN A 339 13.78 -5.86 -26.77
N GLY A 340 13.48 -5.21 -25.64
CA GLY A 340 13.98 -3.86 -25.38
C GLY A 340 13.34 -3.19 -24.18
N ARG A 341 13.98 -2.11 -23.72
CA ARG A 341 13.41 -1.16 -22.77
C ARG A 341 12.91 0.06 -23.52
N TYR A 342 11.62 0.31 -23.39
CA TYR A 342 10.90 1.41 -24.01
C TYR A 342 10.52 2.43 -22.94
N GLN A 343 10.64 3.72 -23.29
CA GLN A 343 10.33 4.82 -22.38
C GLN A 343 9.45 5.85 -23.08
N ALA A 344 8.46 6.33 -22.33
CA ALA A 344 7.56 7.40 -22.74
C ALA A 344 7.22 8.24 -21.53
N THR A 345 6.92 9.52 -21.74
CA THR A 345 6.43 10.41 -20.69
C THR A 345 4.97 10.71 -20.95
N VAL A 346 4.12 10.39 -19.98
CA VAL A 346 2.72 10.84 -19.95
C VAL A 346 2.70 12.18 -19.23
N THR A 347 2.31 13.23 -19.95
CA THR A 347 2.19 14.60 -19.44
C THR A 347 0.71 14.96 -19.33
N ILE A 348 0.28 15.30 -18.12
CA ILE A 348 -1.08 15.78 -17.85
C ILE A 348 -0.98 17.29 -17.65
N THR A 349 -1.48 18.04 -18.64
CA THR A 349 -1.52 19.51 -18.56
C THR A 349 -2.90 19.94 -18.10
N PRO A 350 -3.04 20.61 -16.94
CA PRO A 350 -4.33 21.16 -16.53
C PRO A 350 -4.82 22.27 -17.46
N GLN A 351 -6.14 22.40 -17.62
CA GLN A 351 -6.74 23.53 -18.32
C GLN A 351 -6.75 24.78 -17.43
N THR A 352 -6.65 24.59 -16.11
CA THR A 352 -6.58 25.67 -15.13
C THR A 352 -5.28 26.46 -15.31
N ALA A 353 -5.41 27.76 -15.61
CA ALA A 353 -4.27 28.63 -15.82
C ALA A 353 -3.37 28.73 -14.58
N GLY A 354 -2.05 28.74 -14.80
CA GLY A 354 -1.06 28.86 -13.72
C GLY A 354 -0.81 27.59 -12.92
N VAL A 355 -1.39 26.45 -13.32
CA VAL A 355 -1.09 25.13 -12.73
C VAL A 355 -0.06 24.41 -13.60
N ASN A 356 1.03 23.94 -12.98
CA ASN A 356 2.06 23.18 -13.67
C ASN A 356 1.54 21.79 -14.10
N ALA A 357 2.08 21.27 -15.20
CA ALA A 357 1.78 19.93 -15.68
C ALA A 357 2.38 18.86 -14.75
N ALA A 358 1.69 17.73 -14.62
CA ALA A 358 2.25 16.53 -13.99
C ALA A 358 2.87 15.63 -15.06
N GLN A 359 4.03 15.05 -14.76
CA GLN A 359 4.76 14.18 -15.67
C GLN A 359 5.02 12.83 -15.03
N ILE A 360 4.74 11.76 -15.78
CA ILE A 360 4.93 10.38 -15.37
C ILE A 360 5.82 9.70 -16.41
N LEU A 361 7.00 9.24 -16.01
CA LEU A 361 7.87 8.42 -16.85
C LEU A 361 7.36 6.99 -16.86
N VAL A 362 6.83 6.54 -17.99
CA VAL A 362 6.37 5.18 -18.21
C VAL A 362 7.49 4.35 -18.85
N THR A 363 7.80 3.21 -18.26
CA THR A 363 8.77 2.25 -18.80
C THR A 363 8.10 0.93 -19.12
N LEU A 364 8.24 0.45 -20.35
CA LEU A 364 7.81 -0.88 -20.79
C LEU A 364 9.03 -1.71 -21.14
N THR A 365 9.12 -2.91 -20.57
CA THR A 365 10.19 -3.86 -20.88
C THR A 365 9.59 -5.06 -21.61
N ILE A 366 10.14 -5.38 -22.78
CA ILE A 366 9.69 -6.49 -23.64
C ILE A 366 10.84 -7.46 -23.80
N GLY A 367 10.54 -8.74 -23.58
CA GLY A 367 11.53 -9.82 -23.56
C GLY A 367 12.68 -9.57 -22.58
N SER A 368 13.78 -10.29 -22.78
CA SER A 368 15.01 -10.08 -22.03
C SER A 368 15.84 -8.99 -22.71
N THR A 369 16.20 -7.96 -21.94
CA THR A 369 17.28 -7.04 -22.34
C THR A 369 18.58 -7.58 -21.75
N GLY A 370 19.18 -8.54 -22.47
CA GLY A 370 20.48 -9.12 -22.13
C GLY A 370 20.45 -10.65 -21.98
N GLY A 371 21.43 -11.31 -22.59
CA GLY A 371 21.74 -12.74 -22.37
C GLY A 371 22.01 -13.49 -23.67
N GLY A 372 23.27 -13.92 -23.87
CA GLY A 372 23.71 -14.74 -25.00
C GLY A 372 23.24 -16.20 -24.90
N SER A 373 24.07 -17.14 -25.35
CA SER A 373 23.85 -18.60 -25.26
C SER A 373 23.86 -19.16 -23.82
N GLU A 374 23.66 -18.31 -22.82
CA GLU A 374 23.73 -18.65 -21.41
C GLU A 374 22.51 -19.48 -21.00
N GLU A 375 22.74 -20.56 -20.24
CA GLU A 375 21.68 -21.42 -19.74
C GLU A 375 21.00 -20.78 -18.53
N VAL A 376 19.67 -20.72 -18.58
CA VAL A 376 18.82 -20.20 -17.51
C VAL A 376 17.99 -21.35 -16.97
N PHE A 377 18.05 -21.53 -15.66
CA PHE A 377 17.24 -22.49 -14.94
C PHE A 377 15.95 -21.82 -14.48
N ILE A 378 14.81 -22.46 -14.73
CA ILE A 378 13.52 -22.07 -14.19
C ILE A 378 13.18 -23.05 -13.09
N VAL A 379 13.02 -22.57 -11.87
CA VAL A 379 12.71 -23.37 -10.69
C VAL A 379 11.35 -22.97 -10.14
N VAL A 380 10.49 -23.97 -9.99
CA VAL A 380 9.27 -23.88 -9.19
C VAL A 380 9.67 -24.21 -7.76
N ALA A 381 9.92 -23.18 -6.96
CA ALA A 381 10.36 -23.31 -5.58
C ALA A 381 9.14 -23.34 -4.64
N ASP A 382 9.15 -24.16 -3.61
CA ASP A 382 8.15 -24.11 -2.54
C ASP A 382 8.17 -22.73 -1.87
N ALA A 383 7.01 -22.09 -1.74
CA ALA A 383 6.92 -20.70 -1.30
C ALA A 383 7.32 -20.47 0.17
N THR A 384 7.46 -21.54 0.97
CA THR A 384 7.84 -21.44 2.39
C THR A 384 9.28 -21.87 2.62
N THR A 385 9.70 -22.96 1.98
CA THR A 385 11.00 -23.62 2.20
C THR A 385 12.04 -23.30 1.13
N PHE A 386 11.63 -22.68 0.02
CA PHE A 386 12.45 -22.44 -1.18
C PHE A 386 13.04 -23.72 -1.81
N ALA A 387 12.52 -24.89 -1.43
CA ALA A 387 12.94 -26.15 -2.02
C ALA A 387 12.52 -26.22 -3.48
N ASN A 388 13.39 -26.69 -4.36
CA ASN A 388 13.06 -26.94 -5.76
C ASN A 388 12.03 -28.08 -5.85
N MET A 389 10.81 -27.77 -6.30
CA MET A 389 9.68 -28.70 -6.43
C MET A 389 9.45 -29.13 -7.88
N GLY A 390 10.08 -28.45 -8.82
CA GLY A 390 10.07 -28.75 -10.24
C GLY A 390 10.97 -27.75 -10.95
N GLN A 391 11.54 -28.14 -12.09
CA GLN A 391 12.38 -27.24 -12.85
C GLN A 391 12.29 -27.47 -14.35
N GLY A 392 12.74 -26.46 -15.09
CA GLY A 392 12.97 -26.50 -16.53
C GLY A 392 14.21 -25.68 -16.85
N GLN A 393 14.64 -25.73 -18.11
CA GLN A 393 15.79 -24.98 -18.60
C GLN A 393 15.40 -24.22 -19.86
N THR A 394 16.06 -23.09 -20.08
CA THR A 394 15.94 -22.33 -21.31
C THR A 394 17.22 -21.55 -21.59
N ASN A 395 17.29 -20.90 -22.73
CA ASN A 395 18.37 -20.01 -23.10
C ASN A 395 17.92 -19.06 -24.22
N GLY A 396 18.84 -18.21 -24.69
CA GLY A 396 18.57 -17.32 -25.81
C GLY A 396 18.18 -18.04 -27.11
N ALA A 397 18.69 -19.24 -27.39
CA ALA A 397 18.35 -20.00 -28.60
C ALA A 397 16.92 -20.56 -28.58
N ALA A 398 16.40 -20.85 -27.39
CA ALA A 398 15.01 -21.26 -27.17
C ALA A 398 14.05 -20.07 -27.01
N ASN A 399 14.50 -18.83 -27.27
CA ASN A 399 13.75 -17.59 -26.99
C ASN A 399 13.25 -17.51 -25.54
N TYR A 400 14.02 -18.06 -24.59
CA TYR A 400 13.65 -18.18 -23.19
C TYR A 400 12.31 -18.93 -22.92
N ALA A 401 11.82 -19.71 -23.89
CA ALA A 401 10.66 -20.56 -23.70
C ALA A 401 11.01 -21.73 -22.78
N TYR A 402 10.14 -22.02 -21.81
CA TYR A 402 10.34 -23.09 -20.84
C TYR A 402 9.03 -23.82 -20.53
N SER A 403 9.16 -25.03 -19.98
CA SER A 403 8.06 -25.80 -19.43
C SER A 403 8.54 -26.55 -18.19
N VAL A 404 7.76 -26.48 -17.11
CA VAL A 404 7.98 -27.26 -15.88
C VAL A 404 6.75 -28.13 -15.65
N PRO A 405 6.72 -29.37 -16.17
CA PRO A 405 5.56 -30.24 -16.08
C PRO A 405 5.46 -30.96 -14.74
N ASN A 406 4.28 -31.51 -14.45
CA ASN A 406 4.01 -32.41 -13.33
C ASN A 406 4.30 -31.81 -11.94
N VAL A 407 4.13 -30.51 -11.76
CA VAL A 407 4.23 -29.90 -10.43
C VAL A 407 3.01 -30.29 -9.61
N ALA A 408 3.24 -30.80 -8.40
CA ALA A 408 2.19 -31.24 -7.49
C ALA A 408 1.32 -30.07 -6.97
N ILE A 409 0.24 -30.40 -6.26
CA ILE A 409 -0.58 -29.43 -5.53
C ILE A 409 0.28 -28.74 -4.48
N GLY A 410 0.24 -27.40 -4.41
CA GLY A 410 1.08 -26.64 -3.49
C GLY A 410 1.11 -25.15 -3.81
N ASN A 411 1.91 -24.41 -3.04
CA ASN A 411 2.14 -22.98 -3.19
C ASN A 411 3.59 -22.74 -3.60
N TYR A 412 3.79 -22.08 -4.73
CA TYR A 412 5.10 -21.98 -5.33
C TYR A 412 5.50 -20.55 -5.67
N LEU A 413 6.81 -20.29 -5.64
CA LEU A 413 7.44 -19.20 -6.35
C LEU A 413 7.99 -19.72 -7.66
N LEU A 414 7.78 -18.98 -8.75
CA LEU A 414 8.47 -19.24 -9.99
C LEU A 414 9.72 -18.36 -10.04
N VAL A 415 10.87 -19.00 -10.02
CA VAL A 415 12.17 -18.37 -9.96
C VAL A 415 12.92 -18.72 -11.24
N ALA A 416 13.79 -17.83 -11.70
CA ALA A 416 14.79 -18.20 -12.69
C ALA A 416 16.12 -17.54 -12.41
N GLY A 417 17.19 -18.21 -12.81
CA GLY A 417 18.54 -17.69 -12.67
C GLY A 417 19.55 -18.45 -13.52
N THR A 418 20.77 -17.93 -13.56
CA THR A 418 21.91 -18.58 -14.21
C THR A 418 22.80 -19.18 -13.14
N ASP A 419 23.42 -20.32 -13.43
CA ASP A 419 24.42 -20.97 -12.58
C ASP A 419 25.80 -20.75 -13.24
N ARG A 420 26.46 -19.64 -12.89
CA ARG A 420 27.67 -19.17 -13.61
C ARG A 420 28.96 -19.73 -13.06
N ASP A 421 28.99 -20.02 -11.76
CA ASP A 421 30.14 -20.59 -11.08
C ASP A 421 30.02 -22.12 -10.88
N ASN A 422 28.90 -22.69 -11.34
CA ASN A 422 28.70 -24.11 -11.55
C ASN A 422 28.60 -24.91 -10.24
N ASP A 423 28.02 -24.31 -9.21
CA ASP A 423 27.90 -24.85 -7.85
C ASP A 423 26.54 -25.53 -7.56
N ASP A 424 25.68 -25.63 -8.58
CA ASP A 424 24.31 -26.13 -8.55
C ASP A 424 23.33 -25.26 -7.73
N PHE A 425 23.64 -23.98 -7.55
CA PHE A 425 22.72 -22.97 -7.02
C PHE A 425 22.45 -21.88 -8.05
N ILE A 426 21.33 -21.19 -7.86
CA ILE A 426 21.00 -19.96 -8.59
C ILE A 426 20.69 -18.86 -7.60
N GLY A 427 21.07 -17.64 -7.97
CA GLY A 427 20.83 -16.45 -7.15
C GLY A 427 22.05 -16.00 -6.36
N ASP A 428 23.22 -16.53 -6.70
CA ASP A 428 24.48 -16.13 -6.10
C ASP A 428 25.03 -14.83 -6.69
N GLU A 429 26.05 -14.28 -6.03
CA GLU A 429 26.69 -13.05 -6.46
C GLU A 429 27.35 -13.24 -7.84
N GLY A 430 27.07 -12.32 -8.76
CA GLY A 430 27.55 -12.38 -10.13
C GLY A 430 26.62 -13.13 -11.09
N GLU A 431 25.54 -13.73 -10.59
CA GLU A 431 24.55 -14.44 -11.40
C GLU A 431 23.36 -13.57 -11.81
N LEU A 432 22.69 -13.96 -12.88
CA LEU A 432 21.38 -13.39 -13.20
C LEU A 432 20.33 -14.11 -12.37
N PHE A 433 19.44 -13.36 -11.73
CA PHE A 433 18.39 -13.93 -10.90
C PHE A 433 17.11 -13.10 -10.94
N GLY A 434 15.96 -13.77 -10.89
CA GLY A 434 14.66 -13.13 -10.88
C GLY A 434 13.57 -14.04 -10.33
N ILE A 435 12.50 -13.43 -9.81
CA ILE A 435 11.28 -14.13 -9.38
C ILE A 435 10.10 -13.54 -10.14
N TRP A 436 9.13 -14.36 -10.54
CA TRP A 436 7.92 -13.89 -11.21
C TRP A 436 6.92 -13.25 -10.23
N PRO A 437 6.23 -12.15 -10.61
CA PRO A 437 6.46 -11.35 -11.83
C PRO A 437 7.68 -10.43 -11.73
N SER A 438 8.14 -10.12 -10.52
CA SER A 438 9.39 -9.41 -10.27
C SER A 438 9.98 -9.81 -8.92
N THR A 439 11.31 -9.72 -8.77
CA THR A 439 12.01 -9.98 -7.51
C THR A 439 11.55 -9.06 -6.38
N ASP A 440 11.18 -7.81 -6.70
CA ASP A 440 10.73 -6.81 -5.73
C ASP A 440 9.29 -7.04 -5.25
N SER A 441 8.50 -7.84 -5.98
CA SER A 441 7.09 -8.13 -5.68
C SER A 441 6.70 -9.50 -6.25
N PRO A 442 7.22 -10.60 -5.68
CA PRO A 442 6.95 -11.94 -6.18
C PRO A 442 5.51 -12.37 -5.84
N LEU A 443 4.88 -13.14 -6.73
CA LEU A 443 3.52 -13.66 -6.53
C LEU A 443 3.56 -15.18 -6.31
N ILE A 444 2.87 -15.64 -5.26
CA ILE A 444 2.70 -17.07 -4.98
C ILE A 444 1.72 -17.66 -6.00
N LEU A 445 2.16 -18.72 -6.67
CA LEU A 445 1.40 -19.52 -7.62
C LEU A 445 0.85 -20.75 -6.90
N SER A 446 -0.46 -20.74 -6.63
CA SER A 446 -1.15 -21.86 -5.99
C SER A 446 -1.71 -22.84 -7.02
N LEU A 447 -1.30 -24.11 -6.94
CA LEU A 447 -1.88 -25.20 -7.72
C LEU A 447 -2.83 -26.00 -6.83
N THR A 448 -4.10 -26.09 -7.23
CA THR A 448 -5.13 -26.91 -6.59
C THR A 448 -5.29 -28.30 -7.23
N THR A 449 -4.67 -28.49 -8.39
CA THR A 449 -4.46 -29.77 -9.08
C THR A 449 -3.05 -29.80 -9.67
N PRO A 450 -2.41 -30.97 -9.89
CA PRO A 450 -1.11 -31.01 -10.55
C PRO A 450 -1.12 -30.26 -11.89
N GLY A 451 -0.05 -29.52 -12.17
CA GLY A 451 -0.02 -28.54 -13.26
C GLY A 451 1.31 -28.48 -13.99
N THR A 452 1.33 -27.69 -15.07
CA THR A 452 2.54 -27.36 -15.84
C THR A 452 2.73 -25.85 -15.82
N PHE A 453 3.92 -25.37 -15.47
CA PHE A 453 4.26 -23.95 -15.60
C PHE A 453 4.91 -23.67 -16.94
N THR A 454 4.35 -22.71 -17.68
CA THR A 454 4.89 -22.20 -18.94
C THR A 454 4.36 -20.77 -19.18
N GLY A 455 5.05 -19.99 -20.02
CA GLY A 455 4.54 -18.71 -20.53
C GLY A 455 4.47 -17.54 -19.55
N LEU A 456 5.03 -17.66 -18.33
CA LEU A 456 5.12 -16.56 -17.37
C LEU A 456 6.45 -15.82 -17.56
N ASN A 457 6.38 -14.57 -18.02
CA ASN A 457 7.55 -13.74 -18.32
C ASN A 457 7.92 -12.82 -17.15
N PHE A 458 9.20 -12.72 -16.83
CA PHE A 458 9.75 -11.85 -15.78
C PHE A 458 11.22 -11.52 -16.06
N THR A 459 11.77 -10.51 -15.39
CA THR A 459 13.13 -10.00 -15.64
C THR A 459 14.13 -10.65 -14.69
N LEU A 460 15.29 -11.02 -15.20
CA LEU A 460 16.45 -11.39 -14.39
C LEU A 460 17.37 -10.18 -14.23
N GLN A 461 17.88 -9.98 -13.03
CA GLN A 461 18.84 -8.91 -12.72
C GLN A 461 20.16 -9.52 -12.27
N LEU A 462 21.26 -8.87 -12.65
CA LEU A 462 22.58 -9.26 -12.18
C LEU A 462 22.68 -9.00 -10.68
N GLN A 463 23.00 -10.04 -9.91
CA GLN A 463 23.30 -9.90 -8.50
C GLN A 463 24.68 -9.24 -8.36
N SER A 464 24.70 -7.96 -7.95
CA SER A 464 25.94 -7.25 -7.62
C SER A 464 26.13 -7.21 -6.11
N VAL A 465 27.38 -7.39 -5.64
CA VAL A 465 27.87 -7.27 -4.24
C VAL A 465 26.76 -7.08 -3.20
N GLN A 466 26.40 -8.18 -2.52
CA GLN A 466 25.46 -8.26 -1.39
C GLN A 466 24.53 -7.04 -1.24
N GLN A 467 23.48 -6.95 -2.07
CA GLN A 467 22.29 -6.19 -1.66
C GLN A 467 21.71 -6.89 -0.42
N SER A 468 22.07 -6.40 0.76
CA SER A 468 21.42 -6.77 2.00
C SER A 468 20.01 -6.19 2.01
N VAL A 469 19.03 -6.96 1.57
CA VAL A 469 17.63 -6.73 1.90
C VAL A 469 17.44 -7.25 3.33
N GLY A 470 17.42 -6.35 4.31
CA GLY A 470 17.02 -6.64 5.70
C GLY A 470 17.66 -7.87 6.35
N GLY A 471 18.92 -7.80 6.79
CA GLY A 471 19.45 -8.71 7.83
C GLY A 471 19.46 -10.22 7.55
N GLY A 472 19.13 -10.68 6.35
CA GLY A 472 19.22 -12.07 5.91
C GLY A 472 19.75 -12.14 4.50
N LYS A 473 20.72 -13.04 4.26
CA LYS A 473 21.18 -13.34 2.89
C LYS A 473 20.01 -13.94 2.13
N PHE A 474 19.79 -13.52 0.88
CA PHE A 474 18.94 -14.30 -0.03
C PHE A 474 19.52 -15.71 -0.08
N THR A 475 18.73 -16.73 0.28
CA THR A 475 19.20 -18.11 0.28
C THR A 475 19.25 -18.60 -1.17
N PRO A 476 20.43 -18.95 -1.71
CA PRO A 476 20.53 -19.47 -3.06
C PRO A 476 19.66 -20.72 -3.22
N ILE A 477 19.03 -20.85 -4.39
CA ILE A 477 18.09 -21.94 -4.65
C ILE A 477 18.84 -23.05 -5.36
N ARG A 478 18.82 -24.24 -4.76
CA ARG A 478 19.48 -25.41 -5.34
C ARG A 478 18.74 -25.91 -6.59
N ILE A 479 19.45 -25.99 -7.71
CA ILE A 479 18.97 -26.64 -8.92
C ILE A 479 19.29 -28.15 -8.89
N ARG A 480 18.61 -28.93 -9.73
CA ARG A 480 18.92 -30.34 -9.99
C ARG A 480 19.56 -30.42 -11.36
N ARG A 481 20.65 -31.16 -11.54
CA ARG A 481 21.19 -31.46 -12.87
C ARG A 481 20.79 -32.85 -13.31
#